data_AF-A0A382P9T2-F1
#
_entry.id   AF-A0A382P9T2-F1
#
_cell.length_a   1.000
_cell.length_b   1.000
_cell.length_c   1.000
_cell.angle_alpha   90.00
_cell.angle_beta   90.00
_cell.angle_gamma   90.00
#
_symmetry.space_group_name_H-M   'P 1'
#
loop_
_entity.id
_entity.type
_entity.pdbx_description
1 polymer ?
#
loop_
_entity_poly.entity_id
_entity_poly.type
_entity_poly.pdbx_seq_one_letter_code
_entity_poly.pdbx_strand_id
1 'polypeptide(L)'
;DLVKIDVEGVEHSVLEGSSRIAKKLGTKFLVEVHSCDSLSIMENTEKILDWCKVNNFIAYYLREHIELIDSKIIAGRGRYHLLLIHKDDKYPDGLNKIHQSEDINNIDIKYN
;
A
#
# COMPACT_ATOMS: atom_id res chain seq x y z
N ASP A 1 5.74 2.55 13.63
CA ASP A 1 6.01 1.15 13.21
C ASP A 1 5.79 0.99 11.72
N LEU A 2 6.54 0.09 11.08
CA LEU A 2 6.28 -0.36 9.71
C LEU A 2 5.81 -1.82 9.75
N VAL A 3 4.65 -2.09 9.16
CA VAL A 3 4.08 -3.44 9.05
C VAL A 3 4.10 -3.86 7.60
N LYS A 4 4.72 -5.00 7.27
CA LYS A 4 4.63 -5.62 5.94
C LYS A 4 3.50 -6.66 5.96
N ILE A 5 2.59 -6.56 5.01
CA ILE A 5 1.54 -7.54 4.74
C ILE A 5 1.85 -8.17 3.39
N ASP A 6 2.04 -9.48 3.41
CA ASP A 6 2.37 -10.29 2.25
C ASP A 6 1.64 -11.63 2.45
N VAL A 7 0.44 -11.68 1.90
CA VAL A 7 -0.50 -12.80 2.02
C VAL A 7 -1.23 -12.95 0.70
N GLU A 8 -1.51 -14.17 0.27
CA GLU A 8 -2.00 -14.45 -1.08
C GLU A 8 -3.52 -14.21 -1.20
N GLY A 9 -3.96 -12.94 -1.30
CA GLY A 9 -5.35 -12.57 -1.60
C GLY A 9 -6.27 -12.42 -0.38
N VAL A 10 -5.72 -12.31 0.82
CA VAL A 10 -6.45 -12.08 2.09
C VAL A 10 -5.99 -10.83 2.85
N GLU A 11 -5.37 -9.89 2.14
CA GLU A 11 -4.74 -8.66 2.65
C GLU A 11 -5.74 -7.79 3.41
N HIS A 12 -6.95 -7.63 2.88
CA HIS A 12 -8.02 -6.90 3.57
C HIS A 12 -8.35 -7.51 4.95
N SER A 13 -8.43 -8.83 5.06
CA SER A 13 -8.70 -9.50 6.34
C SER A 13 -7.59 -9.26 7.37
N VAL A 14 -6.33 -9.20 6.92
CA VAL A 14 -5.19 -8.85 7.79
C VAL A 14 -5.29 -7.40 8.27
N LEU A 15 -5.68 -6.48 7.38
CA LEU A 15 -5.90 -5.07 7.74
C LEU A 15 -7.02 -4.89 8.77
N GLU A 16 -8.14 -5.59 8.60
CA GLU A 16 -9.24 -5.61 9.59
C GLU A 16 -8.74 -6.04 10.97
N GLY A 17 -7.99 -7.14 11.03
CA GLY A 17 -7.35 -7.62 12.27
C GLY A 17 -6.31 -6.65 12.85
N SER A 18 -5.74 -5.78 12.02
CA SER A 18 -4.69 -4.82 12.39
C SER A 18 -5.23 -3.51 12.97
N SER A 19 -6.55 -3.36 13.13
CA SER A 19 -7.21 -2.12 13.59
C SER A 19 -6.62 -1.51 14.87
N ARG A 20 -6.17 -2.33 15.84
CA ARG A 20 -5.53 -1.81 17.07
C ARG A 20 -4.16 -1.18 16.80
N ILE A 21 -3.39 -1.74 15.87
CA ILE A 21 -2.06 -1.24 15.47
C ILE A 21 -2.21 0.00 14.59
N ALA A 22 -3.22 0.03 13.71
CA ALA A 22 -3.54 1.18 12.88
C ALA A 22 -3.86 2.44 13.69
N LYS A 23 -4.45 2.29 14.89
CA LYS A 23 -4.74 3.41 15.82
C LYS A 23 -3.50 4.01 16.49
N LYS A 24 -2.33 3.36 16.42
CA LYS A 24 -1.09 3.94 16.93
C LYS A 24 -0.59 4.99 15.94
N LEU A 25 -0.32 6.20 16.44
CA LEU A 25 0.26 7.27 15.62
C LEU A 25 1.58 6.81 14.99
N GLY A 26 1.73 7.06 13.68
CA GLY A 26 2.95 6.76 12.93
C GLY A 26 3.08 5.30 12.43
N THR A 27 2.05 4.48 12.53
CA THR A 27 2.01 3.17 11.85
C THR A 27 1.90 3.36 10.34
N LYS A 28 2.72 2.63 9.58
CA LYS A 28 2.66 2.53 8.12
C LYS A 28 2.49 1.06 7.72
N PHE A 29 1.73 0.79 6.67
CA PHE A 29 1.57 -0.55 6.13
C PHE A 29 2.14 -0.61 4.72
N LEU A 30 3.02 -1.58 4.46
CA LEU A 30 3.44 -1.98 3.13
C LEU A 30 2.69 -3.26 2.78
N VAL A 31 1.80 -3.20 1.80
CA VAL A 31 0.90 -4.30 1.43
C VAL A 31 1.25 -4.77 0.02
N GLU A 32 1.65 -6.03 -0.15
CA GLU A 32 1.63 -6.67 -1.47
C GLU A 32 0.23 -7.25 -1.69
N VAL A 33 -0.47 -6.70 -2.68
CA VAL A 33 -1.85 -7.05 -2.99
C VAL A 33 -1.87 -8.04 -4.14
N HIS A 34 -2.58 -9.14 -3.93
CA HIS A 34 -2.78 -10.23 -4.89
C HIS A 34 -4.25 -10.38 -5.27
N SER A 35 -4.50 -10.91 -6.46
CA SER A 35 -5.77 -11.57 -6.79
C SER A 35 -5.72 -13.04 -6.40
N CYS A 36 -6.87 -13.64 -6.10
CA CYS A 36 -7.03 -15.08 -5.98
C CYS A 36 -8.27 -15.56 -6.75
N ASP A 37 -8.51 -16.87 -6.78
CA ASP A 37 -9.60 -17.49 -7.55
C ASP A 37 -10.99 -16.91 -7.22
N SER A 38 -11.17 -16.40 -5.99
CA SER A 38 -12.45 -15.87 -5.50
C SER A 38 -12.47 -14.35 -5.30
N LEU A 39 -11.36 -13.65 -5.58
CA LEU A 39 -11.25 -12.21 -5.36
C LEU A 39 -10.34 -11.60 -6.42
N SER A 40 -10.92 -10.78 -7.30
CA SER A 40 -10.14 -10.04 -8.26
C SER A 40 -9.25 -9.01 -7.57
N ILE A 41 -8.17 -8.62 -8.26
CA ILE A 41 -7.27 -7.58 -7.75
C ILE A 41 -8.01 -6.26 -7.49
N MET A 42 -9.01 -5.93 -8.32
CA MET A 42 -9.82 -4.73 -8.19
C MET A 42 -10.73 -4.79 -6.97
N GLU A 43 -11.41 -5.91 -6.74
CA GLU A 43 -12.25 -6.09 -5.56
C GLU A 43 -11.43 -6.05 -4.26
N ASN A 44 -10.23 -6.65 -4.26
CA ASN A 44 -9.34 -6.58 -3.11
C ASN A 44 -8.89 -5.13 -2.85
N THR A 45 -8.55 -4.42 -3.92
CA THR A 45 -8.17 -3.01 -3.87
C THR A 45 -9.29 -2.15 -3.28
N GLU A 46 -10.53 -2.29 -3.76
CA GLU A 46 -11.66 -1.52 -3.23
C GLU A 46 -11.86 -1.77 -1.72
N LYS A 47 -11.76 -3.02 -1.28
CA LYS A 47 -11.84 -3.35 0.16
C LYS A 47 -10.72 -2.69 0.97
N ILE A 48 -9.50 -2.61 0.43
CA ILE A 48 -8.38 -1.91 1.06
C ILE A 48 -8.65 -0.39 1.10
N LEU A 49 -9.15 0.20 0.03
CA LEU A 49 -9.49 1.63 -0.03
C LEU A 49 -10.61 1.98 0.95
N ASP A 50 -11.62 1.14 1.08
CA ASP A 50 -12.69 1.31 2.07
C ASP A 50 -12.15 1.21 3.50
N TRP A 51 -11.26 0.25 3.78
CA TRP A 51 -10.57 0.18 5.06
C TRP A 51 -9.77 1.45 5.35
N CYS A 52 -9.10 2.01 4.34
CA CYS A 52 -8.33 3.25 4.48
C CYS A 52 -9.24 4.43 4.86
N LYS A 53 -10.40 4.57 4.22
CA LYS A 53 -11.39 5.61 4.54
C LYS A 53 -11.84 5.53 6.00
N VAL A 54 -12.12 4.32 6.51
CA VAL A 54 -12.57 4.09 7.89
C VAL A 54 -11.47 4.39 8.91
N ASN A 55 -10.20 4.13 8.58
CA ASN A 55 -9.07 4.23 9.50
C ASN A 55 -8.25 5.52 9.37
N ASN A 56 -8.67 6.47 8.53
CA ASN A 56 -7.92 7.70 8.22
C ASN A 56 -6.53 7.42 7.59
N PHE A 57 -6.47 6.45 6.67
CA PHE A 57 -5.29 6.17 5.87
C PHE A 57 -5.47 6.63 4.42
N ILE A 58 -4.35 6.90 3.76
CA ILE A 58 -4.22 7.13 2.32
C ILE A 58 -3.42 5.96 1.75
N ALA A 59 -3.87 5.43 0.62
CA ALA A 59 -3.18 4.36 -0.11
C ALA A 59 -2.36 4.93 -1.26
N TYR A 60 -1.05 4.67 -1.27
CA TYR A 60 -0.16 5.07 -2.37
C TYR A 60 0.26 3.86 -3.19
N TYR A 61 0.02 3.92 -4.50
CA TYR A 61 0.49 2.94 -5.45
C TYR A 61 1.99 3.15 -5.71
N LEU A 62 2.82 2.23 -5.21
CA LEU A 62 4.27 2.45 -5.17
C LEU A 62 4.96 2.41 -6.54
N ARG A 63 4.39 1.78 -7.56
CA ARG A 63 5.02 1.79 -8.89
C ARG A 63 5.00 3.19 -9.52
N GLU A 64 3.92 3.93 -9.29
CA GLU A 64 3.68 5.23 -9.93
C GLU A 64 3.78 6.40 -8.93
N HIS A 65 3.94 6.10 -7.64
CA HIS A 65 4.01 7.06 -6.54
C HIS A 65 2.83 8.03 -6.50
N ILE A 66 1.65 7.53 -6.87
CA ILE A 66 0.39 8.28 -6.85
C ILE A 66 -0.52 7.75 -5.74
N GLU A 67 -1.39 8.63 -5.24
CA GLU A 67 -2.51 8.20 -4.42
C GLU A 67 -3.46 7.34 -5.25
N LEU A 68 -3.81 6.17 -4.72
CA LEU A 68 -4.74 5.25 -5.35
C LEU A 68 -6.15 5.56 -4.86
N ILE A 69 -6.92 6.27 -5.68
CA ILE A 69 -8.31 6.66 -5.37
C ILE A 69 -9.37 5.82 -6.12
N ASP A 70 -8.94 5.04 -7.12
CA ASP A 70 -9.81 4.23 -7.98
C ASP A 70 -9.09 2.91 -8.32
N SER A 71 -9.73 1.77 -8.07
CA SER A 71 -9.18 0.45 -8.40
C SER A 71 -8.94 0.23 -9.89
N LYS A 72 -9.57 1.02 -10.78
CA LYS A 72 -9.31 0.94 -12.23
C LYS A 72 -7.87 1.25 -12.61
N ILE A 73 -7.14 2.02 -11.80
CA ILE A 73 -5.72 2.33 -12.01
C ILE A 73 -4.86 1.05 -12.01
N ILE A 74 -5.28 0.03 -11.26
CA ILE A 74 -4.58 -1.26 -11.16
C ILE A 74 -5.23 -2.37 -12.00
N ALA A 75 -6.16 -2.02 -12.90
CA ALA A 75 -6.79 -3.00 -13.77
C ALA A 75 -5.74 -3.76 -14.60
N GLY A 76 -5.89 -5.09 -14.67
CA GLY A 76 -4.95 -5.96 -15.39
C GLY A 76 -3.63 -6.24 -14.65
N ARG A 77 -3.45 -5.79 -13.40
CA ARG A 77 -2.33 -6.22 -12.56
C ARG A 77 -2.60 -7.60 -11.95
N GLY A 78 -1.59 -8.47 -11.91
CA GLY A 78 -1.65 -9.72 -11.15
C GLY A 78 -1.33 -9.52 -9.66
N ARG A 79 -0.33 -8.68 -9.38
CA ARG A 79 0.05 -8.23 -8.04
C ARG A 79 0.66 -6.85 -8.07
N TYR A 80 0.60 -6.12 -6.96
CA TYR A 80 1.22 -4.80 -6.83
C TYR A 80 1.43 -4.40 -5.36
N HIS A 81 2.15 -3.31 -5.13
CA HIS A 81 2.45 -2.84 -3.78
C HIS A 81 1.75 -1.51 -3.45
N LEU A 82 1.16 -1.47 -2.25
CA LEU A 82 0.63 -0.27 -1.63
C LEU A 82 1.46 0.14 -0.43
N LEU A 83 1.64 1.44 -0.26
CA LEU A 83 2.01 2.04 1.02
C LEU A 83 0.78 2.74 1.60
N LEU A 84 0.31 2.28 2.76
CA LEU A 84 -0.74 2.93 3.52
C LEU A 84 -0.10 3.77 4.63
N ILE A 85 -0.37 5.07 4.62
CA ILE A 85 0.04 6.01 5.68
C ILE A 85 -1.16 6.78 6.22
N HIS A 86 -1.06 7.30 7.44
CA HIS A 86 -2.11 8.14 8.00
C HIS A 86 -2.34 9.39 7.12
N LYS A 87 -3.58 9.88 7.02
CA LYS A 87 -3.93 11.02 6.15
C LYS A 87 -3.19 12.32 6.46
N ASP A 88 -2.72 12.47 7.69
CA ASP A 88 -1.95 13.63 8.16
C ASP A 88 -0.44 13.45 7.96
N ASP A 89 0.02 12.24 7.60
CA ASP A 89 1.42 11.97 7.26
C ASP A 89 1.70 12.40 5.80
N LYS A 90 2.92 12.87 5.56
CA LYS A 90 3.41 13.10 4.20
C LYS A 90 3.90 11.80 3.58
N TYR A 91 3.73 11.68 2.27
CA TYR A 91 4.42 10.65 1.51
C TYR A 91 5.94 10.73 1.76
N PRO A 92 6.63 9.61 2.04
CA PRO A 92 8.05 9.64 2.39
C PRO A 92 8.92 10.26 1.29
N ASP A 93 9.72 11.27 1.67
CA ASP A 93 10.66 11.92 0.76
C ASP A 93 11.64 10.92 0.17
N GLY A 94 11.94 11.07 -1.12
CA GLY A 94 12.90 10.22 -1.84
C GLY A 94 12.36 8.87 -2.30
N LEU A 95 11.23 8.40 -1.76
CA LEU A 95 10.63 7.14 -2.22
C LEU A 95 10.17 7.24 -3.68
N ASN A 96 9.74 8.42 -4.12
CA ASN A 96 9.37 8.73 -5.51
C ASN A 96 10.54 8.67 -6.51
N LYS A 97 11.78 8.52 -6.02
CA LYS A 97 12.98 8.35 -6.84
C LYS A 97 13.33 6.89 -7.07
N ILE A 98 12.59 5.95 -6.47
CA ILE A 98 12.86 4.52 -6.56
C ILE A 98 11.91 3.91 -7.58
N HIS A 99 12.43 3.65 -8.78
CA HIS A 99 11.65 2.99 -9.82
C HIS A 99 11.59 1.47 -9.60
N GLN A 100 10.49 0.87 -10.06
CA GLN A 100 10.33 -0.58 -9.97
C GLN A 100 11.45 -1.29 -10.75
N SER A 101 12.13 -2.24 -10.10
CA SER A 101 13.27 -3.00 -10.65
C SER A 101 14.53 -2.16 -10.91
N GLU A 102 14.64 -0.98 -10.31
CA GLU A 102 15.85 -0.19 -10.35
C GLU A 102 17.01 -0.91 -9.63
N ASP A 103 18.20 -0.83 -10.21
CA ASP A 103 19.41 -1.36 -9.58
C ASP A 103 19.70 -0.55 -8.32
N ILE A 104 19.92 -1.24 -7.19
CA ILE A 104 20.19 -0.60 -5.90
C ILE A 104 21.41 0.35 -5.95
N ASN A 105 22.36 0.08 -6.84
CA ASN A 105 23.54 0.92 -7.02
C ASN A 105 23.22 2.28 -7.67
N ASN A 106 22.08 2.41 -8.34
CA ASN A 106 21.64 3.64 -8.99
C ASN A 106 20.80 4.52 -8.05
N ILE A 107 20.46 4.03 -6.86
CA ILE A 107 19.59 4.74 -5.93
C ILE A 107 20.43 5.54 -4.92
N ASP A 108 20.57 6.86 -5.13
CA ASP A 108 21.21 7.76 -4.17
C ASP A 108 20.19 8.28 -3.13
N ILE A 109 19.87 7.44 -2.13
CA ILE A 109 19.04 7.84 -0.99
C ILE A 109 19.95 8.37 0.12
N LYS A 110 20.02 9.70 0.24
CA LYS A 110 20.62 10.33 1.43
C LYS A 110 19.58 10.38 2.54
N TYR A 111 19.84 9.65 3.63
CA TYR A 111 19.08 9.80 4.86
C TYR A 111 19.50 11.12 5.53
N ASN A 112 18.57 12.06 5.64
CA ASN A 112 18.73 13.26 6.47
C ASN A 112 18.30 12.97 7.91
#